data_AF-A0AAV2NZV7-F1
#
_entry.id   AF-A0AAV2NZV7-F1
#
_cell.length_a   1.000
_cell.length_b   1.000
_cell.length_c   1.000
_cell.angle_alpha   90.00
_cell.angle_beta   90.00
_cell.angle_gamma   90.00
#
_symmetry.space_group_name_H-M   'P 1'
#
loop_
_entity.id
_entity.type
_entity.pdbx_description
1 polymer ?
#
loop_
_entity_poly.entity_id
_entity_poly.type
_entity_poly.pdbx_seq_one_letter_code
_entity_poly.pdbx_strand_id
1 'polypeptide(L)'
;MYRIFTNEVGMSYSWEGAKKKKAFKNLAIATTILCAVRLNKNAQNCTDLEIINVIKAWLVRSKDRFNNNNNKNKEIVDEVIETFNNEENPDVQGPQRKD
;
A
#
# COMPACT_ATOMS: atom_id res chain seq x y z
N MET A 1 6.96 3.18 8.48
CA MET A 1 6.94 2.04 7.52
C MET A 1 6.62 2.46 6.09
N TYR A 2 5.54 3.21 5.82
CA TYR A 2 5.13 3.55 4.44
C TYR A 2 6.17 4.25 3.55
N ARG A 3 7.17 4.92 4.12
CA ARG A 3 8.26 5.58 3.38
C ARG A 3 9.48 4.69 3.12
N ILE A 4 9.57 3.53 3.76
CA ILE A 4 10.78 2.68 3.78
C ILE A 4 10.52 1.28 3.20
N PHE A 5 9.26 0.86 3.11
CA PHE A 5 8.87 -0.45 2.57
C PHE A 5 7.63 -0.32 1.69
N THR A 6 7.65 -0.99 0.54
CA THR A 6 6.45 -1.23 -0.25
C THR A 6 5.62 -2.35 0.38
N ASN A 7 4.32 -2.40 0.05
CA ASN A 7 3.45 -3.48 0.51
C ASN A 7 3.90 -4.84 -0.01
N GLU A 8 4.36 -4.89 -1.27
CA GLU A 8 4.88 -6.10 -1.90
C GLU A 8 6.06 -6.69 -1.11
N VAL A 9 7.07 -5.87 -0.80
CA VAL A 9 8.19 -6.31 0.03
C VAL A 9 7.68 -6.70 1.42
N GLY A 10 6.78 -5.92 2.03
CA GLY A 10 6.19 -6.22 3.33
C GLY A 10 5.50 -7.59 3.40
N MET A 11 4.93 -8.09 2.29
CA MET A 11 4.31 -9.41 2.21
C MET A 11 5.31 -10.55 2.35
N SER A 12 6.56 -10.36 1.91
CA SER A 12 7.63 -11.37 1.96
C SER A 12 8.22 -11.57 3.37
N TYR A 13 7.87 -10.71 4.33
CA TYR A 13 8.42 -10.73 5.68
C TYR A 13 7.35 -10.96 6.76
N SER A 14 7.79 -11.60 7.85
CA SER A 14 7.12 -11.56 9.14
C SER A 14 8.17 -11.36 10.21
N TRP A 15 7.78 -10.96 11.43
CA TRP A 15 8.77 -10.71 12.49
C TRP A 15 9.69 -11.91 12.73
N GLU A 16 9.11 -13.11 12.91
CA GLU A 16 9.85 -14.35 13.18
C GLU A 16 10.31 -15.11 11.93
N GLY A 17 9.74 -14.82 10.74
CA GLY A 17 10.01 -15.61 9.53
C GLY A 17 9.15 -16.87 9.39
N ALA A 18 7.91 -16.84 9.89
CA ALA A 18 6.98 -17.97 9.79
C ALA A 18 6.35 -18.10 8.39
N LYS A 19 5.78 -19.28 8.09
CA LYS A 19 4.98 -19.53 6.86
C LYS A 19 5.69 -19.15 5.56
N LYS A 20 6.94 -19.59 5.40
CA LYS A 20 7.82 -19.31 4.23
C LYS A 20 8.19 -17.82 4.04
N LYS A 21 7.93 -16.96 5.03
CA LYS A 21 8.36 -15.56 5.00
C LYS A 21 9.76 -15.41 5.58
N LYS A 22 10.49 -14.37 5.17
CA LYS A 22 11.79 -14.02 5.73
C LYS A 22 11.61 -13.38 7.11
N ALA A 23 12.58 -13.59 8.02
CA ALA A 23 12.57 -13.01 9.35
C ALA A 23 12.95 -11.52 9.31
N PHE A 24 12.01 -10.64 9.64
CA PHE A 24 12.23 -9.19 9.65
C PHE A 24 13.20 -8.77 10.74
N LYS A 25 13.17 -9.45 11.90
CA LYS A 25 14.02 -9.14 13.06
C LYS A 25 15.53 -9.24 12.77
N ASN A 26 15.90 -9.95 11.71
CA ASN A 26 17.30 -10.13 11.28
C ASN A 26 17.78 -9.02 10.33
N LEU A 27 16.90 -8.11 9.90
CA LEU A 27 17.28 -6.99 9.03
C LEU A 27 17.86 -5.85 9.86
N ALA A 28 18.90 -5.18 9.34
CA ALA A 28 19.47 -3.98 9.97
C ALA A 28 18.41 -2.90 10.26
N ILE A 29 17.40 -2.78 9.38
CA ILE A 29 16.32 -1.81 9.56
C ILE A 29 15.43 -2.08 10.78
N ALA A 30 15.35 -3.34 11.26
CA ALA A 30 14.62 -3.63 12.49
C ALA A 30 15.30 -2.93 13.69
N THR A 31 16.63 -3.06 13.78
CA THR A 31 17.45 -2.34 14.77
C THR A 31 17.35 -0.83 14.58
N THR A 32 17.42 -0.33 13.34
CA THR A 32 17.29 1.09 13.05
C THR A 32 15.94 1.65 13.54
N ILE A 33 14.83 0.95 13.33
CA ILE A 33 13.51 1.37 13.80
C ILE A 33 13.47 1.42 15.33
N LEU A 34 13.97 0.38 16.03
CA LEU A 34 14.01 0.34 17.49
C LEU A 34 14.81 1.53 18.06
N CYS A 35 16.00 1.80 17.51
CA CYS A 35 16.82 2.94 17.90
C CYS A 35 16.11 4.28 17.61
N ALA A 36 15.52 4.43 16.42
CA ALA A 36 14.85 5.66 16.03
C ALA A 36 13.65 6.00 16.93
N VAL A 37 12.89 5.00 17.38
CA VAL A 37 11.78 5.21 18.32
C VAL A 37 12.31 5.70 19.67
N ARG A 38 13.39 5.11 20.19
CA ARG A 38 14.01 5.54 21.45
C ARG A 38 14.55 6.97 21.41
N LEU A 39 15.01 7.43 20.24
CA LEU A 39 15.46 8.81 20.04
C LEU A 39 14.32 9.82 19.92
N ASN A 40 13.09 9.36 19.69
CA ASN A 40 11.92 10.22 19.65
C ASN A 40 11.43 10.52 21.07
N LYS A 41 11.54 11.77 21.51
CA LYS A 41 11.13 12.22 22.85
C LYS A 41 9.70 11.82 23.24
N ASN A 42 8.79 11.73 22.27
CA ASN A 42 7.39 11.37 22.51
C ASN A 42 7.16 9.86 22.67
N ALA A 43 8.14 9.02 22.30
CA ALA A 43 8.04 7.57 22.30
C ALA A 43 9.25 6.88 22.98
N GLN A 44 10.09 7.65 23.68
CA GLN A 44 11.34 7.15 24.27
C GLN A 44 11.12 6.04 25.31
N ASN A 45 9.95 6.01 25.96
CA ASN A 45 9.59 5.03 26.98
C ASN A 45 8.89 3.79 26.41
N CYS A 46 8.66 3.72 25.10
CA CYS A 46 8.09 2.53 24.48
C CYS A 46 9.03 1.35 24.64
N THR A 47 8.49 0.22 25.09
CA THR A 47 9.19 -1.05 25.17
C THR A 47 9.43 -1.62 23.77
N ASP A 48 10.45 -2.47 23.66
CA ASP A 48 10.71 -3.19 22.40
C ASP A 48 9.50 -3.99 21.94
N LEU A 49 8.75 -4.57 22.89
CA LEU A 49 7.55 -5.33 22.58
C LEU A 49 6.47 -4.47 21.91
N GLU A 50 6.23 -3.25 22.40
CA GLU A 50 5.27 -2.32 21.79
C GLU A 50 5.67 -1.94 20.37
N ILE A 51 6.95 -1.61 20.17
CA ILE A 51 7.48 -1.24 18.84
C ILE A 51 7.36 -2.43 17.88
N ILE A 52 7.77 -3.62 18.33
CA ILE A 52 7.69 -4.87 17.56
C ILE A 52 6.24 -5.17 17.18
N ASN A 53 5.28 -4.95 18.08
CA ASN A 53 3.86 -5.18 17.80
C ASN A 53 3.33 -4.25 16.71
N VAL A 54 3.76 -2.99 16.68
CA VAL A 54 3.42 -2.06 15.59
C VAL A 54 4.02 -2.55 14.25
N ILE A 55 5.28 -2.99 14.25
CA ILE A 55 5.93 -3.54 13.05
C ILE A 55 5.18 -4.79 12.56
N LYS A 56 4.87 -5.74 13.46
CA LYS A 56 4.09 -6.95 13.16
C LYS A 56 2.74 -6.60 12.54
N ALA A 57 2.00 -5.68 13.16
CA ALA A 57 0.69 -5.24 12.67
C ALA A 57 0.77 -4.62 11.27
N TRP A 58 1.83 -3.85 10.99
CA TRP A 58 2.06 -3.28 9.67
C TRP A 58 2.39 -4.37 8.63
N LEU A 59 3.26 -5.33 8.96
CA LEU A 59 3.66 -6.43 8.06
C LEU A 59 2.47 -7.33 7.71
N VAL A 60 1.65 -7.72 8.69
CA VAL A 60 0.45 -8.57 8.48
C VAL A 60 -0.50 -7.94 7.47
N ARG A 61 -0.76 -6.64 7.63
CA ARG A 61 -1.67 -5.88 6.75
C ARG A 61 -1.08 -5.54 5.37
N SER A 62 0.16 -5.90 5.07
CA SER A 62 0.78 -5.55 3.77
C SER A 62 0.03 -6.18 2.60
N LYS A 63 -0.46 -7.41 2.77
CA LYS A 63 -1.26 -8.09 1.74
C LYS A 63 -2.58 -7.37 1.49
N ASP A 64 -3.29 -7.02 2.56
CA ASP A 64 -4.59 -6.33 2.47
C ASP A 64 -4.41 -4.96 1.79
N ARG A 65 -3.38 -4.20 2.19
CA ARG A 65 -3.06 -2.91 1.55
C ARG A 65 -2.66 -3.05 0.08
N PHE A 66 -1.91 -4.09 -0.28
CA PHE A 66 -1.55 -4.37 -1.68
C PHE A 66 -2.81 -4.64 -2.52
N ASN A 67 -3.68 -5.53 -2.03
CA ASN A 67 -4.92 -5.87 -2.73
C ASN A 67 -5.85 -4.66 -2.85
N ASN A 68 -6.02 -3.88 -1.78
CA ASN A 68 -6.88 -2.69 -1.79
C ASN A 68 -6.38 -1.63 -2.78
N ASN A 69 -5.06 -1.46 -2.92
CA ASN A 69 -4.49 -0.55 -3.90
C ASN A 69 -4.76 -1.03 -5.34
N ASN A 70 -4.63 -2.34 -5.60
CA ASN A 70 -4.90 -2.89 -6.92
C ASN A 70 -6.37 -2.80 -7.31
N ASN A 71 -7.28 -3.02 -6.37
CA ASN A 71 -8.72 -2.89 -6.60
C ASN A 71 -9.10 -1.44 -6.95
N LYS A 72 -8.57 -0.46 -6.20
CA LYS A 72 -8.78 0.97 -6.51
C LYS A 72 -8.25 1.34 -7.90
N ASN A 73 -7.06 0.83 -8.25
CA ASN A 73 -6.51 1.09 -9.58
C ASN A 73 -7.39 0.46 -10.68
N LYS A 74 -7.98 -0.71 -10.43
CA LYS A 74 -8.91 -1.34 -11.36
C LYS A 74 -10.18 -0.51 -11.52
N GLU A 75 -10.79 -0.06 -10.43
CA GLU A 75 -11.97 0.82 -10.45
C GLU A 75 -11.71 2.09 -11.28
N ILE A 76 -10.55 2.74 -11.08
CA ILE A 76 -10.15 3.92 -11.87
C ILE A 76 -9.98 3.58 -13.36
N VAL A 77 -9.37 2.44 -13.69
CA VAL A 77 -9.19 2.03 -15.09
C VAL A 77 -10.54 1.75 -15.75
N ASP A 78 -11.46 1.09 -15.04
CA ASP A 78 -12.81 0.81 -15.52
C ASP A 78 -13.57 2.13 -15.78
N GLU A 79 -13.51 3.11 -14.85
CA GLU A 79 -14.10 4.46 -15.04
C GLU A 79 -13.52 5.23 -16.23
N VAL A 80 -12.19 5.16 -16.41
CA VAL A 80 -11.50 5.83 -17.52
C VAL A 80 -11.90 5.21 -18.87
N ILE A 81 -11.99 3.87 -18.96
CA ILE A 81 -12.45 3.17 -20.16
C ILE A 81 -13.91 3.53 -20.49
N GLU A 82 -14.79 3.58 -19.49
CA GLU A 82 -16.17 4.03 -19.70
C GLU A 82 -16.23 5.47 -20.24
N THR A 83 -15.39 6.37 -19.73
CA THR A 83 -15.33 7.76 -20.21
C THR A 83 -14.88 7.83 -21.67
N PHE A 84 -13.80 7.14 -22.05
CA PHE A 84 -13.32 7.13 -23.44
C PHE A 84 -14.33 6.52 -24.41
N ASN A 85 -15.00 5.42 -24.03
CA ASN A 85 -16.01 4.79 -24.88
C ASN A 85 -17.26 5.68 -25.08
N ASN A 86 -17.56 6.55 -24.13
CA ASN A 86 -18.68 7.50 -24.24
C ASN A 86 -18.33 8.78 -25.02
N GLU A 87 -17.03 9.12 -25.16
CA GLU A 87 -16.56 10.28 -25.93
C GLU A 87 -16.43 10.00 -27.45
N GLU A 88 -16.36 8.74 -27.89
CA GLU A 88 -16.31 8.38 -29.32
C GLU A 88 -17.67 8.47 -30.06
N ASN A 89 -18.73 8.98 -29.43
CA ASN A 89 -20.00 9.23 -30.11
C ASN A 89 -20.58 10.64 -29.85
N PRO A 90 -19.95 11.73 -30.32
CA PRO A 90 -20.59 13.02 -30.40
C PRO A 90 -21.21 13.19 -31.79
N ASP A 91 -22.53 13.05 -31.87
CA ASP A 91 -23.39 13.64 -32.91
C ASP A 91 -23.03 13.42 -34.40
N VAL A 92 -23.56 12.33 -34.99
CA VAL A 92 -24.10 12.43 -36.36
C VAL A 92 -25.46 13.12 -36.28
N GLN A 93 -25.45 14.43 -36.10
CA GLN A 93 -26.60 15.30 -36.41
C GLN A 93 -26.10 16.52 -37.16
N GLY A 94 -25.75 16.28 -38.43
CA GLY A 94 -25.52 17.36 -39.39
C GLY A 94 -26.80 18.17 -39.61
N PRO A 95 -26.73 19.51 -39.67
CA PRO A 95 -27.92 20.34 -39.83
C PRO A 95 -28.38 20.44 -41.30
N GLN A 96 -29.70 20.30 -41.46
CA GLN A 96 -30.63 20.95 -42.42
C GLN A 96 -30.45 20.74 -43.94
N ARG A 97 -31.57 20.42 -44.61
CA ARG A 97 -32.14 21.32 -45.63
C ARG A 97 -33.67 21.28 -45.57
N LYS A 98 -34.27 22.46 -45.39
CA LYS A 98 -35.70 22.70 -45.60
C LYS A 98 -35.85 23.06 -47.07
N ASP A 99 -36.67 22.31 -47.77
CA ASP A 99 -37.11 22.60 -49.13
C ASP A 99 -38.54 23.16 -49.07
#